data_AF-A0A7S1DWF0-F1
#
_entry.id   AF-A0A7S1DWF0-F1
#
_cell.length_a   1.000
_cell.length_b   1.000
_cell.length_c   1.000
_cell.angle_alpha   90.00
_cell.angle_beta   90.00
_cell.angle_gamma   90.00
#
_symmetry.space_group_name_H-M   'P 1'
#
loop_
_entity.id
_entity.type
_entity.pdbx_description
1 polymer ?
#
loop_
_entity_poly.entity_id
_entity_poly.type
_entity_poly.pdbx_seq_one_letter_code
_entity_poly.pdbx_strand_id
1 'polypeptide(L)'
;VVRPDIVSEKEAANAIYKEGLLLSGTEPSEISTTLMALPSLFADSFESFHMFTEALEDMLDRDPGEVSEHVMLASFHPLFEYEGLEGEERVLSYEKRSPVPIVNLLRTQVVDRHIDSGFSVEASQAKIEETLHSKGLHVVESKFAELAPIKGSVAEWFSPEHETDVPDPFAFRVLEHTW
;
A
#
# COMPACT_ATOMS: atom_id res chain seq x y z
N VAL A 1 -4.85 -8.64 3.34
CA VAL A 1 -6.18 -9.21 3.02
C VAL A 1 -6.72 -8.54 1.77
N VAL A 2 -7.19 -9.31 0.80
CA VAL A 2 -7.87 -8.78 -0.39
C VAL A 2 -9.38 -8.84 -0.16
N ARG A 3 -10.09 -7.74 -0.43
CA ARG A 3 -11.53 -7.60 -0.13
C ARG A 3 -12.32 -7.17 -1.37
N PRO A 4 -12.55 -8.07 -2.33
CA PRO A 4 -13.36 -7.76 -3.53
C PRO A 4 -14.85 -7.61 -3.20
N ASP A 5 -15.28 -8.07 -2.03
CA ASP A 5 -16.63 -7.97 -1.51
C ASP A 5 -16.97 -6.56 -0.98
N ILE A 6 -15.96 -5.75 -0.64
CA ILE A 6 -16.16 -4.38 -0.17
C ILE A 6 -16.38 -3.46 -1.37
N VAL A 7 -17.58 -2.87 -1.45
CA VAL A 7 -17.99 -1.97 -2.54
C VAL A 7 -18.49 -0.61 -2.04
N SER A 8 -18.32 -0.32 -0.74
CA SER A 8 -18.70 0.96 -0.15
C SER A 8 -17.63 1.48 0.82
N GLU A 9 -17.50 2.81 0.88
CA GLU A 9 -16.54 3.49 1.77
C GLU A 9 -16.78 3.14 3.24
N LYS A 10 -18.04 3.04 3.65
CA LYS A 10 -18.40 2.67 5.03
C LYS A 10 -17.96 1.27 5.39
N GLU A 11 -18.10 0.29 4.50
CA GLU A 11 -17.60 -1.07 4.73
C GLU A 11 -16.08 -1.11 4.78
N ALA A 12 -15.41 -0.37 3.89
CA ALA A 12 -13.96 -0.22 3.87
C ALA A 12 -13.45 0.38 5.19
N ALA A 13 -13.98 1.51 5.62
CA ALA A 13 -13.59 2.17 6.87
C ALA A 13 -13.76 1.26 8.09
N ASN A 14 -14.91 0.56 8.19
CA ASN A 14 -15.15 -0.40 9.27
C ASN A 14 -14.18 -1.59 9.24
N ALA A 15 -13.85 -2.09 8.05
CA ALA A 15 -12.92 -3.20 7.91
C ALA A 15 -11.49 -2.78 8.27
N ILE A 16 -11.04 -1.60 7.81
CA ILE A 16 -9.72 -1.07 8.11
C ILE A 16 -9.60 -0.72 9.60
N TYR A 17 -10.64 -0.16 10.22
CA TYR A 17 -10.65 0.08 11.67
C TYR A 17 -10.46 -1.21 12.47
N LYS A 18 -11.08 -2.31 12.04
CA LYS A 18 -10.87 -3.64 12.68
C LYS A 18 -9.44 -4.15 12.52
N GLU A 19 -8.78 -3.90 11.38
CA GLU A 19 -7.35 -4.19 11.22
C GLU A 19 -6.49 -3.32 12.15
N GLY A 20 -6.90 -2.06 12.39
CA GLY A 20 -6.27 -1.17 13.38
C GLY A 20 -6.40 -1.69 14.81
N LEU A 21 -7.59 -2.18 15.21
CA LEU A 21 -7.79 -2.84 16.49
C LEU A 21 -6.98 -4.14 16.60
N LEU A 22 -6.93 -4.94 15.54
CA LEU A 22 -6.12 -6.17 15.49
C LEU A 22 -4.65 -5.85 15.74
N LEU A 23 -4.10 -4.86 15.03
CA LEU A 23 -2.73 -4.42 15.26
C LEU A 23 -2.58 -3.98 16.72
N SER A 24 -3.38 -3.03 17.17
CA SER A 24 -3.21 -2.45 18.51
C SER A 24 -3.33 -3.47 19.65
N GLY A 25 -4.16 -4.51 19.48
CA GLY A 25 -4.33 -5.60 20.46
C GLY A 25 -3.36 -6.78 20.32
N THR A 26 -2.45 -6.78 19.35
CA THR A 26 -1.49 -7.89 19.09
C THR A 26 -0.06 -7.41 19.32
N GLU A 27 0.81 -8.30 19.82
CA GLU A 27 2.22 -7.97 20.01
C GLU A 27 2.94 -7.67 18.67
N PRO A 28 3.86 -6.67 18.62
CA PRO A 28 4.57 -6.32 17.39
C PRO A 28 5.37 -7.46 16.75
N SER A 29 5.77 -8.47 17.53
CA SER A 29 6.49 -9.66 17.03
C SER A 29 5.59 -10.67 16.33
N GLU A 30 4.27 -10.60 16.53
CA GLU A 30 3.31 -11.52 15.92
C GLU A 30 2.73 -10.93 14.63
N ILE A 31 2.30 -9.67 14.66
CA ILE A 31 1.81 -8.95 13.47
C ILE A 31 2.44 -7.57 13.48
N SER A 32 3.32 -7.28 12.50
CA SER A 32 4.01 -5.99 12.42
C SER A 32 3.20 -4.91 11.72
N THR A 33 2.42 -5.28 10.70
CA THR A 33 1.65 -4.37 9.84
C THR A 33 0.45 -5.12 9.24
N THR A 34 -0.61 -4.43 8.83
CA THR A 34 -1.71 -5.01 8.04
C THR A 34 -1.85 -4.28 6.72
N LEU A 35 -2.30 -4.99 5.68
CA LEU A 35 -2.49 -4.44 4.34
C LEU A 35 -3.85 -4.92 3.81
N MET A 36 -4.69 -4.00 3.36
CA MET A 36 -5.99 -4.27 2.77
C MET A 36 -6.06 -3.78 1.32
N ALA A 37 -6.31 -4.70 0.39
CA ALA A 37 -6.53 -4.38 -1.02
C ALA A 37 -8.04 -4.31 -1.31
N LEU A 38 -8.47 -3.23 -1.96
CA LEU A 38 -9.86 -2.88 -2.25
C LEU A 38 -10.12 -2.83 -3.76
N PRO A 39 -10.08 -3.97 -4.47
CA PRO A 39 -10.10 -3.96 -5.92
C PRO A 39 -11.44 -3.54 -6.54
N SER A 40 -12.53 -3.64 -5.79
CA SER A 40 -13.89 -3.30 -6.24
C SER A 40 -14.32 -1.88 -5.86
N LEU A 41 -13.46 -1.14 -5.16
CA LEU A 41 -13.76 0.20 -4.65
C LEU A 41 -12.60 1.14 -4.98
N PHE A 42 -12.90 2.27 -5.60
CA PHE A 42 -11.95 3.31 -6.05
C PHE A 42 -11.00 2.95 -7.20
N ALA A 43 -11.09 1.76 -7.80
CA ALA A 43 -10.12 1.29 -8.82
C ALA A 43 -9.88 2.26 -9.99
N ASP A 44 -10.87 3.08 -10.34
CA ASP A 44 -10.84 4.05 -11.43
C ASP A 44 -10.70 5.52 -10.97
N SER A 45 -10.72 5.80 -9.66
CA SER A 45 -10.72 7.17 -9.13
C SER A 45 -9.73 7.34 -7.98
N PHE A 46 -8.55 7.86 -8.31
CA PHE A 46 -7.55 8.22 -7.31
C PHE A 46 -8.03 9.34 -6.38
N GLU A 47 -8.74 10.35 -6.90
CA GLU A 47 -9.23 11.48 -6.10
C GLU A 47 -10.20 11.01 -5.01
N SER A 48 -11.15 10.13 -5.37
CA SER A 48 -12.08 9.55 -4.39
C SER A 48 -11.35 8.68 -3.36
N PHE A 49 -10.35 7.89 -3.79
CA PHE A 49 -9.52 7.13 -2.89
C PHE A 49 -8.73 8.03 -1.91
N HIS A 50 -8.14 9.10 -2.43
CA HIS A 50 -7.34 10.03 -1.63
C HIS A 50 -8.19 10.71 -0.56
N MET A 51 -9.34 11.27 -0.94
CA MET A 51 -10.29 11.87 0.00
C MET A 51 -10.77 10.86 1.06
N PHE A 52 -11.01 9.62 0.67
CA PHE A 52 -11.35 8.55 1.60
C PHE A 52 -10.22 8.27 2.59
N THR A 53 -8.97 8.19 2.13
CA THR A 53 -7.81 7.93 2.99
C THR A 53 -7.54 9.08 3.95
N GLU A 54 -7.68 10.34 3.51
CA GLU A 54 -7.56 11.51 4.40
C GLU A 54 -8.65 11.49 5.49
N ALA A 55 -9.91 11.21 5.10
CA ALA A 55 -11.00 11.09 6.07
C ALA A 55 -10.81 9.93 7.05
N LEU A 56 -10.18 8.84 6.59
CA LEU A 56 -9.87 7.68 7.41
C LEU A 56 -8.73 7.96 8.40
N GLU A 57 -7.67 8.65 7.98
CA GLU A 57 -6.61 9.15 8.86
C GLU A 57 -7.19 10.07 9.93
N ASP A 58 -7.99 11.07 9.54
CA ASP A 58 -8.71 11.96 10.45
C ASP A 58 -9.59 11.21 11.46
N MET A 59 -10.24 10.13 11.02
CA MET A 59 -11.08 9.29 11.88
C MET A 59 -10.24 8.50 12.88
N LEU A 60 -9.13 7.91 12.43
CA LEU A 60 -8.20 7.14 13.26
C LEU A 60 -7.56 8.04 14.30
N ASP A 61 -7.09 9.23 13.93
CA ASP A 61 -6.45 10.19 14.83
C ASP A 61 -7.40 10.72 15.91
N ARG A 62 -8.69 10.89 15.57
CA ARG A 62 -9.71 11.38 16.50
C ARG A 62 -10.28 10.30 17.40
N ASP A 63 -9.93 9.03 17.20
CA ASP A 63 -10.33 7.97 18.13
C ASP A 63 -9.59 8.18 19.46
N PRO A 64 -10.29 8.55 20.56
CA PRO A 64 -9.66 8.72 21.86
C PRO A 64 -9.26 7.38 22.50
N GLY A 65 -9.38 6.27 21.76
CA GLY A 65 -9.21 4.90 22.20
C GLY A 65 -7.90 4.23 21.76
N GLU A 66 -8.03 2.98 21.32
CA GLU A 66 -6.96 1.98 21.26
C GLU A 66 -6.09 2.04 20.00
N VAL A 67 -6.43 2.86 18.99
CA VAL A 67 -5.81 2.79 17.65
C VAL A 67 -4.97 4.01 17.28
N SER A 68 -5.43 5.23 17.60
CA SER A 68 -4.88 6.49 17.07
C SER A 68 -3.36 6.67 17.29
N GLU A 69 -2.85 6.27 18.45
CA GLU A 69 -1.42 6.40 18.79
C GLU A 69 -0.57 5.21 18.31
N HIS A 70 -1.22 4.13 17.90
CA HIS A 70 -0.55 2.85 17.65
C HIS A 70 -0.30 2.57 16.17
N VAL A 71 -1.02 3.24 15.26
CA VAL A 71 -0.93 2.98 13.83
C VAL A 71 -0.70 4.24 13.00
N MET A 72 0.00 4.07 11.87
CA MET A 72 0.14 5.04 10.80
C MET A 72 -0.47 4.46 9.53
N LEU A 73 -1.18 5.28 8.76
CA LEU A 73 -1.75 4.87 7.47
C LEU A 73 -0.77 5.18 6.33
N ALA A 74 -0.64 4.24 5.40
CA ALA A 74 -0.01 4.44 4.11
C ALA A 74 -0.96 3.94 3.02
N SER A 75 -1.11 4.72 1.95
CA SER A 75 -2.01 4.39 0.85
C SER A 75 -1.27 4.25 -0.48
N PHE A 76 -1.77 3.36 -1.32
CA PHE A 76 -1.23 3.09 -2.65
C PHE A 76 -2.37 2.94 -3.65
N HIS A 77 -2.20 3.45 -4.87
CA HIS A 77 -3.27 3.47 -5.87
C HIS A 77 -2.72 3.27 -7.30
N PRO A 78 -3.42 2.56 -8.21
CA PRO A 78 -2.95 2.37 -9.60
C PRO A 78 -2.68 3.68 -10.34
N LEU A 79 -3.51 4.68 -10.03
CA LEU A 79 -3.49 6.01 -10.65
C LEU A 79 -2.86 7.08 -9.73
N PHE A 80 -2.07 6.69 -8.71
CA PHE A 80 -1.41 7.67 -7.86
C PHE A 80 -0.54 8.61 -8.70
N GLU A 81 -0.64 9.90 -8.43
CA GLU A 81 0.18 10.95 -9.06
C GLU A 81 0.42 12.06 -8.05
N TYR A 82 1.69 12.45 -7.88
CA TYR A 82 2.04 13.65 -7.15
C TYR A 82 1.63 14.89 -7.96
N GLU A 83 1.12 15.90 -7.27
CA GLU A 83 0.75 17.17 -7.90
C GLU A 83 1.97 17.87 -8.50
N GLY A 84 1.83 18.35 -9.74
CA GLY A 84 2.83 19.20 -10.39
C GLY A 84 4.03 18.47 -11.01
N LEU A 85 4.08 17.14 -10.98
CA LEU A 85 5.13 16.38 -11.69
C LEU A 85 4.83 16.27 -13.18
N GLU A 86 5.81 16.62 -14.01
CA GLU A 86 5.67 16.64 -15.47
C GLU A 86 6.83 15.90 -16.15
N GLY A 87 6.61 15.46 -17.39
CA GLY A 87 7.65 14.76 -18.18
C GLY A 87 8.22 13.53 -17.48
N GLU A 88 9.54 13.41 -17.42
CA GLU A 88 10.24 12.28 -16.77
C GLU A 88 10.09 12.27 -15.24
N GLU A 89 9.75 13.40 -14.60
CA GLU A 89 9.59 13.46 -13.13
C GLU A 89 8.38 12.65 -12.65
N ARG A 90 7.40 12.41 -13.53
CA ARG A 90 6.24 11.56 -13.25
C ARG A 90 6.61 10.14 -12.80
N VAL A 91 7.83 9.69 -13.06
CA VAL A 91 8.35 8.40 -12.58
C VAL A 91 8.32 8.28 -11.06
N LEU A 92 8.43 9.39 -10.32
CA LEU A 92 8.42 9.40 -8.85
C LEU A 92 7.08 8.92 -8.27
N SER A 93 5.98 9.19 -8.95
CA SER A 93 4.64 8.72 -8.54
C SER A 93 4.56 7.19 -8.42
N TYR A 94 5.44 6.44 -9.09
CA TYR A 94 5.44 4.98 -9.04
C TYR A 94 5.85 4.39 -7.69
N GLU A 95 6.45 5.18 -6.78
CA GLU A 95 6.73 4.71 -5.42
C GLU A 95 5.45 4.44 -4.60
N LYS A 96 4.35 5.11 -4.97
CA LYS A 96 3.03 4.96 -4.34
C LYS A 96 2.01 4.26 -5.24
N ARG A 97 2.42 3.78 -6.42
CA ARG A 97 1.53 3.01 -7.29
C ARG A 97 1.47 1.55 -6.90
N SER A 98 0.29 0.96 -7.07
CA SER A 98 0.04 -0.47 -6.84
C SER A 98 -1.02 -0.98 -7.82
N PRO A 99 -1.11 -2.30 -8.08
CA PRO A 99 -2.05 -2.86 -9.07
C PRO A 99 -3.54 -2.59 -8.79
N VAL A 100 -3.89 -2.38 -7.53
CA VAL A 100 -5.25 -2.09 -7.05
C VAL A 100 -5.17 -1.14 -5.86
N PRO A 101 -6.23 -0.42 -5.47
CA PRO A 101 -6.22 0.43 -4.28
C PRO A 101 -5.86 -0.36 -3.02
N ILE A 102 -4.89 0.13 -2.25
CA ILE A 102 -4.38 -0.54 -1.04
C ILE A 102 -4.25 0.46 0.10
N VAL A 103 -4.75 0.08 1.27
CA VAL A 103 -4.48 0.75 2.55
C VAL A 103 -3.60 -0.17 3.40
N ASN A 104 -2.48 0.36 3.88
CA ASN A 104 -1.54 -0.33 4.76
C ASN A 104 -1.48 0.39 6.10
N LEU A 105 -1.76 -0.32 7.19
CA LEU A 105 -1.55 0.18 8.54
C LEU A 105 -0.19 -0.33 9.05
N LEU A 106 0.65 0.61 9.44
CA LEU A 106 1.95 0.39 10.05
C LEU A 106 1.85 0.64 11.55
N ARG A 107 2.67 -0.01 12.37
CA ARG A 107 2.74 0.32 13.79
C ARG A 107 3.67 1.51 14.04
N THR A 108 3.18 2.53 14.73
CA THR A 108 3.97 3.71 15.09
C THR A 108 5.24 3.32 15.86
N GLN A 109 5.11 2.45 16.87
CA GLN A 109 6.27 1.97 17.66
C GLN A 109 7.33 1.20 16.85
N VAL A 110 6.93 0.52 15.77
CA VAL A 110 7.87 -0.20 14.89
C VAL A 110 8.60 0.78 13.99
N VAL A 111 7.88 1.78 13.47
CA VAL A 111 8.45 2.88 12.70
C VAL A 111 9.45 3.67 13.56
N ASP A 112 9.05 4.06 14.77
CA ASP A 112 9.90 4.79 15.73
C ASP A 112 11.18 4.01 16.04
N ARG A 113 11.06 2.71 16.33
CA ARG A 113 12.23 1.85 16.58
C ARG A 113 13.17 1.79 15.37
N HIS A 114 12.62 1.79 14.15
CA HIS A 114 13.44 1.82 12.95
C HIS A 114 14.22 3.14 12.85
N ILE A 115 13.55 4.27 13.07
CA ILE A 115 14.17 5.60 13.09
C ILE A 115 15.27 5.66 14.16
N ASP A 116 14.98 5.20 15.38
CA ASP A 116 15.94 5.15 16.49
C ASP A 116 17.16 4.26 16.21
N SER A 117 17.00 3.24 15.36
CA SER A 117 18.10 2.37 14.93
C SER A 117 19.02 2.99 13.86
N GLY A 118 18.73 4.23 13.42
CA GLY A 118 19.51 4.96 12.43
C GLY A 118 18.91 4.93 11.02
N PHE A 119 17.65 4.49 10.86
CA PHE A 119 16.94 4.65 9.60
C PHE A 119 16.65 6.14 9.35
N SER A 120 17.07 6.66 8.19
CA SER A 120 16.72 8.01 7.75
C SER A 120 15.68 7.92 6.63
N VAL A 121 14.54 8.56 6.88
CA VAL A 121 13.45 8.70 5.89
C VAL A 121 13.97 9.45 4.67
N GLU A 122 14.72 10.53 4.86
CA GLU A 122 15.27 11.35 3.79
C GLU A 122 16.25 10.56 2.93
N ALA A 123 17.14 9.78 3.54
CA ALA A 123 18.08 8.93 2.80
C ALA A 123 17.35 7.81 2.02
N SER A 124 16.27 7.27 2.60
CA SER A 124 15.43 6.27 1.92
C SER A 124 14.69 6.89 0.72
N GLN A 125 14.12 8.09 0.89
CA GLN A 125 13.44 8.82 -0.18
C GLN A 125 14.40 9.16 -1.32
N ALA A 126 15.56 9.76 -1.01
CA ALA A 126 16.57 10.08 -2.02
C ALA A 126 17.01 8.85 -2.83
N LYS A 127 17.13 7.69 -2.18
CA LYS A 127 17.47 6.44 -2.85
C LYS A 127 16.35 5.94 -3.75
N ILE A 128 15.09 6.07 -3.36
CA ILE A 128 13.93 5.71 -4.19
C ILE A 128 13.88 6.60 -5.42
N GLU A 129 14.01 7.92 -5.25
CA GLU A 129 14.07 8.91 -6.32
C GLU A 129 15.19 8.61 -7.31
N GLU A 130 16.43 8.42 -6.82
CA GLU A 130 17.59 8.06 -7.65
C GLU A 130 17.33 6.77 -8.43
N THR A 131 16.78 5.76 -7.77
CA THR A 131 16.47 4.47 -8.38
C THR A 131 15.45 4.63 -9.50
N LEU A 132 14.32 5.30 -9.24
CA LEU A 132 13.26 5.50 -10.22
C LEU A 132 13.73 6.31 -11.42
N HIS A 133 14.46 7.41 -11.20
CA HIS A 133 15.06 8.20 -12.27
C HIS A 133 16.06 7.38 -13.09
N SER A 134 16.90 6.55 -12.45
CA SER A 134 17.88 5.71 -13.17
C SER A 134 17.23 4.67 -14.08
N LYS A 135 16.02 4.21 -13.75
CA LYS A 135 15.26 3.28 -14.61
C LYS A 135 14.60 4.00 -15.79
N GLY A 136 14.19 5.25 -15.60
CA GLY A 136 13.49 6.06 -16.59
C GLY A 136 12.01 5.72 -16.70
N LEU A 137 11.19 6.72 -17.03
CA LEU A 137 9.73 6.62 -16.97
C LEU A 137 9.19 5.46 -17.84
N HIS A 138 9.65 5.35 -19.08
CA HIS A 138 9.15 4.34 -20.02
C HIS A 138 9.35 2.89 -19.54
N VAL A 139 10.50 2.61 -18.92
CA VAL A 139 10.80 1.26 -18.42
C VAL A 139 9.93 0.93 -17.21
N VAL A 140 9.75 1.90 -16.31
CA VAL A 140 8.90 1.74 -15.13
C VAL A 140 7.44 1.58 -15.55
N GLU A 141 6.95 2.39 -16.49
CA GLU A 141 5.62 2.27 -17.10
C GLU A 141 5.39 0.89 -17.70
N SER A 142 6.32 0.39 -18.51
CA SER A 142 6.20 -0.92 -19.13
C SER A 142 6.11 -2.04 -18.09
N LYS A 143 6.99 -2.02 -17.08
CA LYS A 143 7.00 -3.00 -16.00
C LYS A 143 5.75 -2.91 -15.12
N PHE A 144 5.26 -1.71 -14.85
CA PHE A 144 4.06 -1.52 -14.07
C PHE A 144 2.81 -1.97 -14.84
N ALA A 145 2.77 -1.78 -16.17
CA ALA A 145 1.68 -2.27 -17.02
C ALA A 145 1.62 -3.80 -17.09
N GLU A 146 2.75 -4.49 -16.90
CA GLU A 146 2.76 -5.96 -16.69
C GLU A 146 2.06 -6.36 -15.38
N LEU A 147 1.90 -5.41 -14.44
CA LEU A 147 1.28 -5.61 -13.12
C LEU A 147 -0.13 -4.99 -12.99
N ALA A 148 -0.49 -3.93 -13.74
CA ALA A 148 -1.67 -3.09 -13.49
C ALA A 148 -2.42 -2.59 -14.75
N PRO A 149 -3.77 -2.63 -14.77
CA PRO A 149 -4.63 -3.73 -14.35
C PRO A 149 -4.85 -4.68 -15.53
N ILE A 150 -4.90 -6.00 -15.27
CA ILE A 150 -5.57 -6.90 -16.21
C ILE A 150 -7.00 -6.37 -16.34
N LYS A 151 -7.39 -5.95 -17.54
CA LYS A 151 -8.80 -5.72 -17.88
C LYS A 151 -9.53 -7.04 -17.65
N GLY A 152 -10.30 -7.12 -16.56
CA GLY A 152 -10.95 -8.33 -16.08
C GLY A 152 -11.46 -8.12 -14.66
N SER A 153 -12.42 -8.94 -14.23
CA SER A 153 -12.86 -8.91 -12.84
C SER A 153 -11.68 -9.27 -11.94
N VAL A 154 -11.34 -8.43 -10.97
CA VAL A 154 -10.32 -8.79 -9.96
C VAL A 154 -10.69 -10.08 -9.21
N ALA A 155 -11.96 -10.50 -9.25
CA ALA A 155 -12.37 -11.82 -8.76
C ALA A 155 -11.66 -12.99 -9.46
N GLU A 156 -11.23 -12.85 -10.73
CA GLU A 156 -10.56 -13.92 -11.48
C GLU A 156 -9.17 -14.24 -10.94
N TRP A 157 -8.48 -13.26 -10.34
CA TRP A 157 -7.15 -13.44 -9.72
C TRP A 157 -7.23 -14.23 -8.41
N PHE A 158 -8.40 -14.24 -7.78
CA PHE A 158 -8.66 -14.85 -6.49
C PHE A 158 -9.72 -15.97 -6.58
N SER A 159 -10.05 -16.42 -7.80
CA SER A 159 -10.85 -17.64 -8.00
C SER A 159 -10.08 -18.85 -7.46
N PRO A 160 -10.76 -19.84 -6.85
CA PRO A 160 -10.11 -21.04 -6.27
C PRO A 160 -9.23 -21.81 -7.27
N GLU A 161 -9.48 -21.66 -8.56
CA GLU A 161 -8.70 -22.27 -9.65
C GLU A 161 -7.32 -21.64 -9.93
N HIS A 162 -6.99 -20.48 -9.33
CA HIS A 162 -5.65 -19.88 -9.34
C HIS A 162 -4.90 -20.01 -7.99
N GLU A 163 -5.48 -20.69 -6.99
CA GLU A 163 -4.89 -20.87 -5.65
C GLU A 163 -3.59 -21.71 -5.66
N THR A 164 -3.33 -22.43 -6.75
CA THR A 164 -2.12 -23.26 -6.92
C THR A 164 -0.96 -22.58 -7.62
N ASP A 165 -1.15 -21.37 -8.18
CA ASP A 165 -0.12 -20.62 -8.91
C ASP A 165 0.36 -19.37 -8.17
N VAL A 166 -0.13 -19.15 -6.94
CA VAL A 166 0.44 -18.15 -6.03
C VAL A 166 1.79 -18.69 -5.55
N PRO A 167 2.93 -18.05 -5.88
CA PRO A 167 4.20 -18.43 -5.30
C PRO A 167 4.06 -18.36 -3.78
N ASP A 168 4.49 -19.41 -3.08
CA ASP A 168 4.46 -19.50 -1.62
C ASP A 168 4.81 -18.14 -1.00
N PRO A 169 3.91 -17.51 -0.21
CA PRO A 169 4.18 -16.22 0.42
C PRO A 169 5.33 -16.27 1.44
N PHE A 170 5.82 -17.47 1.77
CA PHE A 170 7.03 -17.72 2.57
C PHE A 170 8.27 -18.08 1.72
N ALA A 171 8.17 -18.14 0.39
CA ALA A 171 9.32 -18.25 -0.49
C ALA A 171 10.05 -16.91 -0.62
N PHE A 172 10.64 -16.44 0.48
CA PHE A 172 11.76 -15.52 0.44
C PHE A 172 12.93 -16.24 -0.23
N ARG A 173 13.02 -16.15 -1.56
CA ARG A 173 14.33 -16.21 -2.20
C ARG A 173 15.04 -14.92 -1.82
N VAL A 174 16.00 -15.03 -0.90
CA VAL A 174 17.11 -14.08 -0.82
C VAL A 174 17.70 -14.02 -2.23
N LEU A 175 17.37 -12.96 -2.97
CA LEU A 175 18.11 -12.61 -4.17
C LEU A 175 19.44 -12.04 -3.70
N GLU A 176 20.37 -12.95 -3.39
CA GLU A 176 21.78 -12.61 -3.40
C GLU A 176 22.14 -12.19 -4.83
N HIS A 177 22.68 -10.97 -4.93
CA HIS A 177 23.50 -10.44 -6.02
C HIS A 177 22.84 -9.97 -7.34
N THR A 178 23.30 -8.76 -7.72
CA THR A 178 23.29 -8.09 -9.05
C THR A 178 21.91 -7.55 -9.49
N TRP A 179 21.65 -6.25 -9.64
CA TRP A 179 22.47 -5.07 -9.95
C TRP A 179 21.86 -3.83 -9.31
#